data_AF-A0A0N8KF41-F1
#
_entry.id   AF-A0A0N8KF41-F1
#
_cell.length_a   1.000
_cell.length_b   1.000
_cell.length_c   1.000
_cell.angle_alpha   90.00
_cell.angle_beta   90.00
_cell.angle_gamma   90.00
#
_symmetry.space_group_name_H-M   'P 1'
#
loop_
_entity.id
_entity.type
_entity.pdbx_description
1 polymer ?
#
loop_
_entity_poly.entity_id
_entity_poly.type
_entity_poly.pdbx_seq_one_letter_code
_entity_poly.pdbx_strand_id
1 'polypeptide(L)'
;MEKSGSYGDELPPGAELCAGQYVIERYLNSGGFGVTYLARDSLGRSVVIKECFPSAMCHRSGQTVRLRSASSEDEFGAILELFEKEARALAALQHPYIVGVHQFFRDNGTAYMAMDFVDGKTLLDIIENEPDRLAPA
;
A
#
# COMPACT_ATOMS: atom_id res chain seq x y z
N MET A 1 -3.38 -22.49 15.51
CA MET A 1 -3.82 -21.45 16.46
C MET A 1 -4.26 -20.27 15.62
N GLU A 2 -5.56 -20.24 15.34
CA GLU A 2 -6.21 -19.25 14.48
C GLU A 2 -6.15 -17.89 15.18
N LYS A 3 -5.53 -16.89 14.53
CA LYS A 3 -5.73 -15.49 14.93
C LYS A 3 -6.97 -14.99 14.20
N SER A 4 -8.06 -14.88 14.93
CA SER A 4 -9.26 -14.12 14.57
C SER A 4 -8.86 -12.69 14.20
N GLY A 5 -8.79 -12.37 12.91
CA GLY A 5 -8.56 -11.01 12.44
C GLY A 5 -9.85 -10.20 12.59
N SER A 6 -9.83 -9.21 13.47
CA SER A 6 -10.74 -8.07 13.35
C SER A 6 -10.50 -7.46 11.97
N TYR A 7 -11.45 -7.50 11.04
CA TYR A 7 -11.30 -6.76 9.78
C TYR A 7 -11.26 -5.28 10.15
N GLY A 8 -10.07 -4.68 10.05
CA GLY A 8 -9.80 -3.28 10.35
C GLY A 8 -10.04 -2.39 9.14
N ASP A 9 -9.28 -1.30 9.06
CA ASP A 9 -9.31 -0.34 7.95
C ASP A 9 -8.62 -0.89 6.67
N GLU A 10 -8.29 -2.19 6.59
CA GLU A 10 -7.67 -2.85 5.43
C GLU A 10 -8.67 -3.50 4.46
N LEU A 11 -8.28 -3.65 3.19
CA LEU A 11 -9.02 -4.46 2.22
C LEU A 11 -8.86 -5.98 2.50
N PRO A 12 -9.95 -6.77 2.36
CA PRO A 12 -9.86 -8.21 2.55
C PRO A 12 -9.16 -8.91 1.38
N PRO A 13 -8.58 -10.11 1.60
CA PRO A 13 -8.17 -11.00 0.53
C PRO A 13 -9.31 -11.26 -0.48
N GLY A 14 -8.99 -11.24 -1.77
CA GLY A 14 -9.95 -11.35 -2.86
C GLY A 14 -10.59 -10.03 -3.30
N ALA A 15 -10.32 -8.91 -2.60
CA ALA A 15 -10.76 -7.60 -3.08
C ALA A 15 -10.14 -7.29 -4.45
N GLU A 16 -10.97 -6.88 -5.39
CA GLU A 16 -10.56 -6.53 -6.75
C GLU A 16 -10.37 -5.01 -6.85
N LEU A 17 -9.29 -4.59 -7.51
CA LEU A 17 -8.96 -3.20 -7.76
C LEU A 17 -8.73 -2.95 -9.25
N CYS A 18 -8.99 -1.72 -9.68
CA CYS A 18 -8.75 -1.27 -11.05
C CYS A 18 -9.45 -2.15 -12.10
N ALA A 19 -10.74 -2.40 -11.88
CA ALA A 19 -11.58 -3.28 -12.71
C ALA A 19 -11.02 -4.72 -12.85
N GLY A 20 -10.56 -5.29 -11.73
CA GLY A 20 -10.06 -6.67 -11.67
C GLY A 20 -8.62 -6.84 -12.15
N GLN A 21 -7.90 -5.76 -12.45
CA GLN A 21 -6.48 -5.86 -12.83
C GLN A 21 -5.58 -6.27 -11.67
N TYR A 22 -5.99 -6.02 -10.43
CA TYR A 22 -5.28 -6.44 -9.24
C TYR A 22 -6.24 -7.12 -8.25
N VAL A 23 -5.80 -8.24 -7.68
CA VAL A 23 -6.53 -8.96 -6.63
C VAL A 23 -5.69 -8.98 -5.38
N ILE A 24 -6.23 -8.45 -4.27
CA ILE A 24 -5.54 -8.44 -2.98
C ILE A 24 -5.37 -9.88 -2.48
N GLU A 25 -4.14 -10.28 -2.17
CA GLU A 25 -3.85 -11.60 -1.58
C GLU A 25 -3.83 -11.53 -0.05
N ARG A 26 -3.14 -10.52 0.51
CA ARG A 26 -3.08 -10.29 1.95
C ARG A 26 -2.57 -8.90 2.30
N TYR A 27 -2.96 -8.45 3.49
CA TYR A 27 -2.34 -7.31 4.16
C TYR A 27 -0.84 -7.57 4.45
N LEU A 28 -0.01 -6.53 4.29
CA LEU A 28 1.40 -6.54 4.67
C LEU A 28 1.65 -5.64 5.87
N ASN A 29 1.30 -4.36 5.75
CA ASN A 29 1.58 -3.36 6.78
C ASN A 29 0.68 -2.13 6.60
N SER A 30 0.54 -1.32 7.65
CA SER A 30 -0.09 -0.01 7.64
C SER A 30 0.79 0.97 8.38
N GLY A 31 0.98 2.16 7.80
CA GLY A 31 1.55 3.32 8.47
C GLY A 31 0.50 4.43 8.63
N GLY A 32 0.90 5.58 9.18
CA GLY A 32 -0.01 6.71 9.38
C GLY A 32 -0.64 7.28 8.11
N PHE A 33 -0.06 6.99 6.93
CA PHE A 33 -0.46 7.57 5.64
C PHE A 33 -0.95 6.54 4.62
N GLY A 34 -0.90 5.25 4.92
CA GLY A 34 -1.26 4.25 3.92
C GLY A 34 -1.25 2.82 4.40
N VAL A 35 -1.94 1.97 3.64
CA VAL A 35 -1.97 0.52 3.82
C VAL A 35 -1.26 -0.13 2.65
N THR A 36 -0.49 -1.16 2.92
CA THR A 36 0.31 -1.89 1.93
C THR A 36 -0.13 -3.34 1.88
N TYR A 37 -0.32 -3.86 0.68
CA TYR A 37 -0.86 -5.18 0.41
C TYR A 37 0.04 -5.94 -0.56
N LEU A 38 0.06 -7.26 -0.41
CA LEU A 38 0.48 -8.16 -1.48
C LEU A 38 -0.74 -8.41 -2.35
N ALA A 39 -0.55 -8.31 -3.66
CA ALA A 39 -1.60 -8.54 -4.64
C ALA A 39 -1.04 -9.35 -5.82
N ARG A 40 -1.97 -9.85 -6.63
CA ARG A 40 -1.68 -10.47 -7.92
C ARG A 40 -2.25 -9.61 -9.03
N ASP A 41 -1.45 -9.37 -10.06
CA ASP A 41 -1.94 -8.66 -11.25
C ASP A 41 -2.62 -9.61 -12.26
N SER A 42 -3.18 -9.04 -13.32
CA SER A 42 -3.86 -9.78 -14.39
C SER A 42 -2.96 -10.73 -15.18
N LEU A 43 -1.64 -10.58 -15.09
CA LEU A 43 -0.64 -11.47 -15.70
C LEU A 43 -0.17 -12.56 -14.74
N GLY A 44 -0.68 -12.59 -13.52
CA GLY A 44 -0.33 -13.57 -12.49
C GLY A 44 0.95 -13.23 -11.72
N ARG A 45 1.50 -12.01 -11.86
CA ARG A 45 2.69 -11.55 -11.14
C ARG A 45 2.30 -11.09 -9.74
N SER A 46 3.16 -11.38 -8.77
CA SER A 46 3.07 -10.78 -7.44
C SER A 46 3.53 -9.33 -7.49
N VAL A 47 2.70 -8.43 -6.98
CA VAL A 47 2.95 -7.00 -6.90
C VAL A 47 2.61 -6.48 -5.51
N VAL A 48 3.17 -5.33 -5.16
CA VAL A 48 2.75 -4.60 -3.96
C VAL A 48 1.77 -3.51 -4.35
N ILE A 49 0.67 -3.41 -3.62
CA ILE A 49 -0.28 -2.31 -3.73
C ILE A 49 -0.14 -1.45 -2.48
N LYS A 50 0.25 -0.18 -2.66
CA LYS A 50 0.20 0.84 -1.60
C LYS A 50 -1.04 1.69 -1.83
N GLU A 51 -1.91 1.73 -0.83
CA GLU A 51 -3.11 2.55 -0.78
C GLU A 51 -2.84 3.81 0.03
N CYS A 52 -3.27 4.96 -0.50
CA CYS A 52 -3.28 6.20 0.25
C CYS A 52 -4.40 6.15 1.30
N PHE A 53 -4.03 6.07 2.57
CA PHE A 53 -4.98 5.88 3.67
C PHE A 53 -4.50 6.63 4.93
N PRO A 54 -4.67 7.97 4.98
CA PRO A 54 -4.41 8.76 6.17
C PRO A 54 -5.47 8.44 7.24
N SER A 55 -5.18 7.48 8.12
CA SER A 55 -6.16 6.89 9.06
C SER A 55 -6.77 7.89 10.05
N ALA A 56 -6.06 8.99 10.33
CA ALA A 56 -6.57 10.09 11.14
C ALA A 56 -7.72 10.87 10.48
N MET A 57 -7.78 10.87 9.14
CA MET A 57 -8.72 11.67 8.35
C MET A 57 -9.82 10.83 7.70
N CYS A 58 -9.55 9.55 7.44
CA CYS A 58 -10.46 8.65 6.75
C CYS A 58 -10.65 7.33 7.50
N HIS A 59 -11.69 6.61 7.11
CA HIS A 59 -12.01 5.27 7.57
C HIS A 59 -12.51 4.45 6.38
N ARG A 60 -12.53 3.12 6.55
CA ARG A 60 -13.13 2.24 5.55
C ARG A 60 -14.61 1.98 5.83
N SER A 61 -15.41 2.06 4.76
CA SER A 61 -16.82 1.68 4.74
C SER A 61 -17.03 0.66 3.61
N GLY A 62 -17.06 -0.62 3.96
CA GLY A 62 -16.99 -1.71 2.99
C GLY A 62 -15.61 -1.77 2.34
N GLN A 63 -15.53 -1.59 1.01
CA GLN A 63 -14.25 -1.46 0.31
C GLN A 63 -13.83 -0.01 0.09
N THR A 64 -14.74 0.94 0.31
CA THR A 64 -14.56 2.35 -0.02
C THR A 64 -14.01 3.15 1.15
N VAL A 65 -13.05 4.01 0.89
CA VAL A 65 -12.50 5.00 1.81
C VAL A 65 -13.44 6.19 1.90
N ARG A 66 -13.76 6.60 3.13
CA ARG A 66 -14.60 7.78 3.40
C ARG A 66 -13.92 8.69 4.42
N LEU A 67 -14.06 10.00 4.20
CA LEU A 67 -13.60 10.99 5.17
C LEU A 67 -14.39 10.90 6.46
N ARG A 68 -13.72 11.12 7.58
CA ARG A 68 -14.34 11.22 8.91
C ARG A 68 -15.05 12.56 9.10
N SER A 69 -14.62 13.60 8.39
CA SER A 69 -15.23 14.94 8.40
C SER A 69 -15.16 15.56 7.00
N ALA A 70 -16.21 16.27 6.60
CA ALA A 70 -16.23 17.05 5.36
C ALA A 70 -15.19 18.19 5.37
N SER A 71 -14.81 18.69 6.56
CA SER A 71 -13.77 19.72 6.69
C SER A 71 -12.38 19.24 6.27
N SER A 72 -12.18 17.93 6.09
CA SER A 72 -10.90 17.32 5.69
C SER A 72 -10.77 17.09 4.18
N GLU A 73 -11.75 17.52 3.38
CA GLU A 73 -11.76 17.29 1.92
C GLU A 73 -10.56 17.91 1.22
N ASP A 74 -10.27 19.19 1.47
CA ASP A 74 -9.16 19.91 0.83
C ASP A 74 -7.80 19.29 1.20
N GLU A 75 -7.61 18.99 2.49
CA GLU A 75 -6.38 18.38 3.00
C GLU A 75 -6.19 16.97 2.43
N PHE A 76 -7.24 16.17 2.34
CA PHE A 76 -7.18 14.84 1.74
C PHE A 76 -6.87 14.91 0.25
N GLY A 77 -7.46 15.87 -0.46
CA GLY A 77 -7.13 16.16 -1.86
C GLY A 77 -5.64 16.47 -2.05
N ALA A 78 -5.07 17.32 -1.20
CA ALA A 78 -3.64 17.64 -1.23
C ALA A 78 -2.75 16.41 -0.97
N ILE A 79 -3.15 15.53 -0.05
CA ILE A 79 -2.44 14.27 0.20
C ILE A 79 -2.47 13.36 -1.04
N LEU A 80 -3.62 13.24 -1.70
CA LEU A 80 -3.72 12.45 -2.94
C LEU A 80 -2.83 13.00 -4.06
N GLU A 81 -2.71 14.32 -4.18
CA GLU A 81 -1.79 14.95 -5.14
C GLU A 81 -0.32 14.66 -4.83
N LEU A 82 0.07 14.73 -3.55
CA LEU A 82 1.43 14.38 -3.13
C LEU A 82 1.73 12.91 -3.38
N PHE A 83 0.76 12.03 -3.11
CA PHE A 83 0.86 10.60 -3.37
C PHE A 83 1.03 10.29 -4.87
N GLU A 84 0.30 11.01 -5.74
CA GLU A 84 0.49 10.91 -7.19
C GLU A 84 1.88 11.40 -7.63
N LYS A 85 2.37 12.51 -7.06
CA LYS A 85 3.71 13.02 -7.34
C LYS A 85 4.79 12.01 -6.92
N GLU A 86 4.66 11.38 -5.76
CA GLU A 86 5.55 10.30 -5.29
C GLU A 86 5.57 9.14 -6.31
N ALA A 87 4.40 8.66 -6.72
CA ALA A 87 4.29 7.58 -7.70
C ALA A 87 4.96 7.94 -9.04
N ARG A 88 4.74 9.16 -9.54
CA ARG A 88 5.38 9.64 -10.78
C ARG A 88 6.90 9.78 -10.65
N ALA A 89 7.39 10.26 -9.51
CA ALA A 89 8.81 10.39 -9.26
C ALA A 89 9.49 9.00 -9.23
N LEU A 90 8.91 8.03 -8.54
CA LEU A 90 9.41 6.66 -8.49
C LEU A 90 9.34 5.98 -9.87
N ALA A 91 8.25 6.17 -10.63
CA ALA A 91 8.10 5.61 -11.97
C ALA A 91 9.14 6.12 -12.97
N ALA A 92 9.69 7.33 -12.75
CA ALA A 92 10.75 7.89 -13.59
C ALA A 92 12.15 7.31 -13.29
N LEU A 93 12.31 6.58 -12.19
CA LEU A 93 13.58 5.97 -11.80
C LEU A 93 13.65 4.53 -12.31
N GLN A 94 14.77 4.19 -12.96
CA GLN A 94 15.06 2.83 -13.42
C GLN A 94 16.41 2.39 -12.84
N HIS A 95 16.37 1.66 -11.73
CA HIS A 95 17.57 1.18 -11.06
C HIS A 95 17.29 -0.13 -10.29
N PRO A 96 18.19 -1.13 -10.30
CA PRO A 96 17.95 -2.44 -9.68
C PRO A 96 17.69 -2.43 -8.17
N TYR A 97 18.00 -1.33 -7.48
CA TYR A 97 17.80 -1.16 -6.03
C TYR A 97 16.73 -0.12 -5.68
N ILE A 98 15.94 0.32 -6.65
CA ILE A 98 14.80 1.22 -6.45
C ILE A 98 13.56 0.50 -6.96
N VAL A 99 12.52 0.40 -6.13
CA VAL A 99 11.27 -0.23 -6.54
C VAL A 99 10.64 0.53 -7.70
N GLY A 100 10.30 -0.21 -8.76
CA GLY A 100 9.58 0.32 -9.90
C GLY A 100 8.09 0.45 -9.59
N VAL A 101 7.50 1.58 -9.98
CA VAL A 101 6.05 1.77 -9.97
C VAL A 101 5.50 1.41 -11.34
N HIS A 102 4.63 0.41 -11.40
CA HIS A 102 3.98 -0.07 -12.62
C HIS A 102 2.79 0.78 -13.02
N GLN A 103 2.00 1.23 -12.03
CA GLN A 103 0.76 1.93 -12.27
C GLN A 103 0.34 2.77 -11.07
N PHE A 104 -0.23 3.93 -11.34
CA PHE A 104 -0.99 4.72 -10.39
C PHE A 104 -2.45 4.75 -10.84
N PHE A 105 -3.39 4.59 -9.90
CA PHE A 105 -4.81 4.63 -10.22
C PHE A 105 -5.65 5.09 -9.03
N ARG A 106 -6.88 5.54 -9.32
CA ARG A 106 -7.89 5.86 -8.31
C ARG A 106 -8.97 4.81 -8.33
N ASP A 107 -9.38 4.38 -7.14
CA ASP A 107 -10.47 3.44 -6.94
C ASP A 107 -11.01 3.62 -5.51
N ASN A 108 -12.18 3.08 -5.19
CA ASN A 108 -12.66 2.99 -3.80
C ASN A 108 -12.58 4.30 -2.99
N GLY A 109 -12.73 5.46 -3.62
CA GLY A 109 -12.65 6.76 -2.93
C GLY A 109 -11.25 7.20 -2.49
N THR A 110 -10.19 6.54 -2.96
CA THR A 110 -8.79 6.91 -2.71
C THR A 110 -7.90 6.64 -3.94
N ALA A 111 -6.57 6.65 -3.76
CA ALA A 111 -5.58 6.33 -4.76
C ALA A 111 -4.69 5.15 -4.32
N TYR A 112 -4.16 4.47 -5.33
CA TYR A 112 -3.30 3.30 -5.21
C TYR A 112 -2.12 3.43 -6.15
N MET A 113 -0.99 2.85 -5.74
CA MET A 113 0.13 2.58 -6.64
C MET A 113 0.50 1.10 -6.59
N ALA A 114 0.63 0.51 -7.78
CA ALA A 114 1.15 -0.84 -7.98
C ALA A 114 2.65 -0.76 -8.24
N MET A 115 3.43 -1.54 -7.49
CA MET A 115 4.89 -1.52 -7.53
C MET A 115 5.48 -2.93 -7.47
N ASP A 116 6.77 -3.02 -7.75
CA ASP A 116 7.54 -4.26 -7.62
C ASP A 116 7.32 -4.92 -6.25
N PHE A 117 7.14 -6.24 -6.25
CA PHE A 117 7.26 -7.02 -5.03
C PHE A 117 8.72 -7.43 -4.81
N VAL A 118 9.29 -6.99 -3.69
CA VAL A 118 10.61 -7.41 -3.24
C VAL A 118 10.46 -8.54 -2.22
N ASP A 119 10.84 -9.75 -2.63
CA ASP A 119 10.86 -10.90 -1.74
C ASP A 119 12.08 -10.79 -0.80
N GLY A 120 11.81 -10.45 0.45
CA GLY A 120 12.86 -10.19 1.44
C GLY A 120 12.32 -9.71 2.77
N LYS A 121 13.25 -9.31 3.64
CA LYS A 121 12.98 -8.77 4.97
C LYS A 121 13.13 -7.27 4.98
N THR A 122 12.32 -6.57 5.75
CA THR A 122 12.56 -5.15 6.01
C THR A 122 13.82 -4.98 6.84
N LEU A 123 14.43 -3.80 6.80
CA LEU A 123 15.56 -3.50 7.68
C LEU A 123 15.18 -3.65 9.16
N LEU A 124 13.95 -3.28 9.53
CA LEU A 124 13.45 -3.43 10.89
C LEU A 124 13.40 -4.91 11.29
N ASP A 125 12.88 -5.80 10.43
CA ASP A 125 12.88 -7.24 10.68
C ASP A 125 14.30 -7.78 10.92
N ILE A 126 15.28 -7.29 10.15
CA ILE A 126 16.68 -7.68 10.30
C ILE A 126 17.23 -7.18 11.64
N ILE A 127 16.98 -5.92 12.00
CA ILE A 127 17.44 -5.35 13.28
C ILE A 127 16.87 -6.15 14.46
N GLU A 128 15.59 -6.50 14.41
CA GLU A 128 14.89 -7.17 15.51
C GLU A 128 15.21 -8.66 15.62
N ASN A 129 15.46 -9.35 14.50
CA ASN A 129 15.56 -10.81 14.48
C ASN A 129 16.93 -11.35 14.05
N GLU A 130 17.79 -10.51 13.48
CA GLU A 130 19.13 -10.86 12.97
C GLU A 130 20.16 -9.75 13.28
N PRO A 131 20.28 -9.27 14.54
CA PRO A 131 21.12 -8.10 14.87
C PRO A 131 22.60 -8.29 14.49
N ASP A 132 23.11 -9.53 14.54
CA ASP A 132 24.49 -9.87 14.17
C ASP A 132 24.79 -9.64 12.67
N ARG A 133 23.77 -9.61 11.82
CA ARG A 133 23.90 -9.38 10.37
C ARG A 133 24.28 -7.94 10.03
N LEU A 134 24.04 -7.00 10.97
CA LEU A 134 24.35 -5.58 10.83
C LEU A 134 25.55 -5.16 11.70
N ALA A 135 26.32 -6.12 12.23
CA ALA A 135 27.52 -5.82 12.99
C ALA A 135 28.52 -5.01 12.13
N PRO A 136 29.20 -3.99 12.70
CA PRO A 136 30.26 -3.30 11.99
C PRO A 136 31.32 -4.30 11.52
N ALA A 137 31.83 -4.07 10.31
CA ALA A 137 32.90 -4.87 9.70
C ALA A 137 34.22 -4.78 10.47
#